data_AF-A0A9D6K997-F1
#
_entry.id   AF-A0A9D6K997-F1
#
_cell.length_a   1.000
_cell.length_b   1.000
_cell.length_c   1.000
_cell.angle_alpha   90.00
_cell.angle_beta   90.00
_cell.angle_gamma   90.00
#
_symmetry.space_group_name_H-M   'P 1'
#
loop_
_entity.id
_entity.type
_entity.pdbx_description
1 polymer ?
#
loop_
_entity_poly.entity_id
_entity_poly.type
_entity_poly.pdbx_seq_one_letter_code
_entity_poly.pdbx_strand_id
1 'polypeptide(L)'
;MVVGLQKIFLEIQQAYLNPQESAERISVAEITVKQAEENLDLAKGRYEVGLGNSVELTDAMVTYTNAKTAYNQALYDYKIAEASLLKGMGDK
;
A
#
# COMPACT_ATOMS: atom_id res chain seq x y z
N MET A 1 4.65 -23.97 -32.05
CA MET A 1 5.51 -23.99 -30.84
C MET A 1 6.03 -22.61 -30.39
N VAL A 2 5.93 -21.54 -31.18
CA VAL A 2 6.44 -20.20 -30.79
C VAL A 2 5.51 -19.45 -29.80
N VAL A 3 4.20 -19.76 -29.81
CA VAL A 3 3.18 -19.06 -28.98
C VAL A 3 3.36 -19.32 -27.47
N GLY A 4 3.93 -20.47 -27.07
CA GLY A 4 4.14 -20.81 -25.66
C GLY A 4 5.27 -20.00 -25.00
N LEU A 5 6.38 -19.78 -25.72
CA LEU A 5 7.53 -19.02 -25.21
C LEU A 5 7.22 -17.53 -25.05
N GLN A 6 6.42 -16.97 -25.97
CA GLN A 6 6.00 -15.56 -25.89
C GLN A 6 5.06 -15.32 -24.70
N LYS A 7 4.21 -16.30 -24.38
CA LYS A 7 3.32 -16.25 -23.22
C LYS A 7 4.09 -16.34 -21.90
N ILE A 8 5.05 -17.24 -21.82
CA ILE A 8 5.96 -17.38 -20.67
C ILE A 8 6.80 -16.12 -20.47
N PHE A 9 7.33 -15.52 -21.55
CA PHE A 9 8.11 -14.28 -21.46
C PHE A 9 7.26 -13.08 -21.02
N LEU A 10 6.00 -13.01 -21.48
CA LEU A 10 5.05 -11.98 -21.04
C LEU A 10 4.64 -12.17 -19.58
N GLU A 11 4.38 -13.41 -19.15
CA GLU A 11 4.09 -13.76 -17.75
C GLU A 11 5.28 -13.43 -16.84
N ILE A 12 6.51 -13.70 -17.27
CA ILE A 12 7.74 -13.34 -16.54
C ILE A 12 7.92 -11.82 -16.50
N GLN A 13 7.73 -11.10 -17.61
CA GLN A 13 7.83 -9.63 -17.61
C GLN A 13 6.79 -8.98 -16.70
N GLN A 14 5.53 -9.43 -16.75
CA GLN A 14 4.47 -8.93 -15.87
C GLN A 14 4.75 -9.26 -14.40
N ALA A 15 5.27 -10.47 -14.13
CA ALA A 15 5.66 -10.88 -12.80
C ALA A 15 6.89 -10.12 -12.28
N TYR A 16 7.75 -9.57 -13.15
CA TYR A 16 8.93 -8.77 -12.77
C TYR A 16 8.64 -7.27 -12.63
N LEU A 17 7.67 -6.73 -13.39
CA LEU A 17 7.28 -5.32 -13.32
C LEU A 17 6.33 -5.03 -12.14
N ASN A 18 5.47 -5.99 -11.76
CA ASN A 18 4.52 -5.83 -10.66
C ASN A 18 5.17 -5.60 -9.28
N PRO A 19 6.22 -6.33 -8.85
CA PRO A 19 6.77 -6.20 -7.50
C PRO A 19 7.45 -4.85 -7.26
N GLN A 20 8.11 -4.29 -8.28
CA GLN A 20 8.77 -2.99 -8.18
C GLN A 20 7.74 -1.86 -8.06
N GLU A 21 6.70 -1.88 -8.89
CA GLU A 21 5.60 -0.93 -8.79
C GLU A 21 4.86 -1.06 -7.44
N SER A 22 4.60 -2.29 -7.00
CA SER A 22 3.99 -2.55 -5.69
C SER A 22 4.88 -2.08 -4.53
N ALA A 23 6.21 -2.22 -4.63
CA ALA A 23 7.15 -1.72 -3.63
C ALA A 23 7.16 -0.18 -3.55
N GLU A 24 7.11 0.52 -4.69
CA GLU A 24 6.96 1.97 -4.70
C GLU A 24 5.61 2.40 -4.09
N ARG A 25 4.52 1.70 -4.42
CA ARG A 25 3.20 1.95 -3.80
C ARG A 25 3.22 1.76 -2.29
N ILE A 26 3.94 0.76 -1.78
CA ILE A 26 4.14 0.55 -0.33
C ILE A 26 4.84 1.77 0.28
N SER A 27 5.93 2.25 -0.34
CA SER A 27 6.68 3.41 0.17
C SER A 27 5.83 4.69 0.19
N VAL A 28 5.06 4.94 -0.87
CA VAL A 28 4.14 6.09 -0.91
C VAL A 28 3.04 5.96 0.15
N ALA A 29 2.49 4.76 0.33
CA ALA A 29 1.46 4.51 1.33
C ALA A 29 2.02 4.67 2.76
N GLU A 30 3.26 4.28 3.02
CA GLU A 30 3.94 4.47 4.30
C GLU A 30 4.09 5.97 4.64
N ILE A 31 4.56 6.77 3.69
CA ILE A 31 4.66 8.23 3.85
C ILE A 31 3.28 8.84 4.12
N THR A 32 2.25 8.36 3.42
CA THR A 32 0.87 8.81 3.60
C THR A 32 0.33 8.48 5.00
N VAL A 33 0.63 7.28 5.52
CA VAL A 33 0.29 6.89 6.89
C VAL A 33 0.95 7.82 7.89
N LYS A 34 2.25 8.07 7.74
CA LYS A 34 3.00 8.96 8.62
C LYS A 34 2.43 10.38 8.63
N GLN A 35 2.10 10.91 7.46
CA GLN A 35 1.52 12.26 7.37
C GLN A 35 0.12 12.32 7.98
N ALA A 36 -0.69 11.28 7.82
CA ALA A 36 -2.01 11.20 8.45
C ALA A 36 -1.91 11.05 9.99
N GLU A 37 -0.87 10.39 10.49
CA GLU A 37 -0.56 10.27 11.92
C GLU A 37 -0.20 11.63 12.52
N GLU A 38 0.72 12.37 11.89
CA GLU A 38 1.11 13.72 12.32
C GLU A 38 -0.11 14.68 12.35
N ASN A 39 -1.00 14.57 11.36
CA ASN A 39 -2.24 15.36 11.33
C ASN A 39 -3.21 14.95 12.46
N LEU A 40 -3.34 13.65 12.71
CA LEU A 40 -4.16 13.15 13.82
C LEU A 40 -3.64 13.65 15.18
N ASP A 41 -2.32 13.65 15.38
CA ASP A 41 -1.72 14.14 16.63
C ASP A 41 -1.91 15.65 16.81
N LEU A 42 -1.82 16.42 15.73
CA LEU A 42 -2.16 17.85 15.75
C LEU A 42 -3.63 18.07 16.10
N ALA A 43 -4.55 17.32 15.49
CA ALA A 43 -5.99 17.42 15.74
C ALA A 43 -6.34 17.05 17.18
N LYS A 44 -5.74 15.98 17.72
CA LYS A 44 -5.87 15.59 19.14
C LYS A 44 -5.39 16.71 20.06
N GLY A 45 -4.18 17.24 19.84
CA GLY A 45 -3.64 18.31 20.67
C GLY A 45 -4.52 19.54 20.68
N ARG A 46 -5.05 19.96 19.52
CA ARG A 46 -6.01 21.08 19.43
C ARG A 46 -7.32 20.80 20.17
N TYR A 47 -7.86 19.59 20.04
CA TYR A 47 -9.08 19.19 20.74
C TYR A 47 -8.88 19.19 22.27
N GLU A 48 -7.76 18.68 22.76
CA GLU A 48 -7.43 18.62 24.19
C GLU A 48 -7.33 20.00 24.85
N VAL A 49 -6.83 21.01 24.12
CA VAL A 49 -6.74 22.40 24.60
C VAL A 49 -7.98 23.24 24.25
N GLY A 50 -9.03 22.63 23.68
CA GLY A 50 -10.28 23.31 23.31
C GLY A 50 -10.18 24.24 22.10
N LEU A 51 -9.09 24.15 21.32
CA LEU A 51 -8.89 24.92 20.08
C LEU A 51 -9.39 24.19 18.81
N GLY A 52 -9.72 22.91 18.92
CA GLY A 52 -10.30 22.10 17.86
C GLY A 52 -11.63 21.48 18.28
N ASN A 53 -12.37 20.93 17.32
CA ASN A 53 -13.66 20.29 17.59
C ASN A 53 -13.63 18.76 17.36
N SER A 54 -14.66 18.06 17.85
CA SER A 54 -14.73 16.60 17.76
C SER A 54 -14.86 16.07 16.33
N VAL A 55 -15.38 16.89 15.40
CA VAL A 55 -15.51 16.51 13.98
C VAL A 55 -14.12 16.49 13.34
N GLU A 56 -13.31 17.53 13.54
CA GLU A 56 -11.93 17.59 13.03
C GLU A 56 -11.07 16.42 13.54
N LEU A 57 -11.19 16.08 14.83
CA LEU A 57 -10.51 14.93 15.41
C LEU A 57 -10.99 13.61 14.78
N THR A 58 -12.30 13.46 14.60
CA THR A 58 -12.89 12.25 13.98
C THR A 58 -12.45 12.11 12.52
N ASP A 59 -12.46 13.19 11.75
CA ASP A 59 -12.02 13.21 10.36
C ASP A 59 -10.54 12.81 10.25
N ALA A 60 -9.67 13.35 11.13
CA ALA A 60 -8.27 12.97 11.16
C ALA A 60 -8.07 11.47 11.51
N MET A 61 -8.87 10.92 12.43
CA MET A 61 -8.85 9.49 12.75
C MET A 61 -9.28 8.62 11.56
N VAL A 62 -10.31 9.04 10.82
CA VAL A 62 -10.77 8.36 9.62
C VAL A 62 -9.69 8.40 8.54
N THR A 63 -9.06 9.56 8.31
CA THR A 63 -7.95 9.70 7.35
C THR A 63 -6.78 8.78 7.69
N TYR A 64 -6.35 8.75 8.96
CA TYR A 64 -5.27 7.85 9.41
C TYR A 64 -5.63 6.37 9.21
N THR A 65 -6.86 5.99 9.56
CA THR A 65 -7.33 4.61 9.41
C THR A 65 -7.38 4.18 7.94
N ASN A 66 -7.86 5.07 7.06
CA ASN A 66 -7.89 4.81 5.62
C ASN A 66 -6.47 4.70 5.04
N ALA A 67 -5.54 5.56 5.46
CA ALA A 67 -4.15 5.49 5.05
C ALA A 67 -3.51 4.15 5.45
N LYS A 68 -3.72 3.68 6.69
CA LYS A 68 -3.22 2.37 7.14
C LYS A 68 -3.84 1.22 6.37
N THR A 69 -5.12 1.33 6.03
CA THR A 69 -5.82 0.31 5.22
C THR A 69 -5.19 0.23 3.83
N ALA A 70 -4.92 1.37 3.18
CA ALA A 70 -4.26 1.42 1.88
C ALA A 70 -2.84 0.85 1.93
N TYR A 71 -2.06 1.17 2.97
CA TYR A 71 -0.72 0.61 3.18
C TYR A 71 -0.76 -0.92 3.32
N ASN A 72 -1.68 -1.43 4.13
CA ASN A 72 -1.86 -2.87 4.29
C ASN A 72 -2.26 -3.54 2.98
N GLN A 73 -3.17 -2.93 2.20
CA GLN A 73 -3.55 -3.45 0.89
C GLN A 73 -2.34 -3.52 -0.06
N ALA A 74 -1.52 -2.48 -0.11
CA ALA A 74 -0.30 -2.47 -0.92
C ALA A 74 0.67 -3.59 -0.53
N LEU A 75 0.83 -3.86 0.78
CA LEU A 75 1.62 -4.99 1.28
C LEU A 75 1.04 -6.34 0.85
N TYR A 76 -0.28 -6.50 0.90
CA TYR A 76 -0.93 -7.73 0.45
C TYR A 76 -0.74 -7.94 -1.05
N ASP A 77 -0.94 -6.90 -1.86
CA ASP A 77 -0.79 -6.95 -3.31
C ASP A 77 0.64 -7.33 -3.71
N TYR A 78 1.64 -6.76 -3.03
CA TYR A 78 3.05 -7.12 -3.21
C TYR A 78 3.32 -8.60 -2.91
N LYS A 79 2.80 -9.14 -1.79
CA LYS A 79 2.98 -10.55 -1.43
C LYS A 79 2.30 -11.49 -2.42
N ILE A 80 1.13 -11.12 -2.94
CA ILE A 80 0.45 -11.90 -3.98
C ILE A 80 1.26 -11.89 -5.28
N ALA A 81 1.83 -10.74 -5.67
CA ALA A 81 2.68 -10.62 -6.84
C ALA A 81 3.96 -11.46 -6.69
N GLU A 82 4.61 -11.42 -5.54
CA GLU A 82 5.79 -12.24 -5.21
C GLU A 82 5.47 -13.74 -5.28
N ALA A 83 4.38 -14.18 -4.66
CA ALA A 83 3.96 -15.59 -4.71
C ALA A 83 3.61 -16.05 -6.14
N SER A 84 3.03 -15.16 -6.95
CA SER A 84 2.70 -15.45 -8.35
C SER A 84 3.95 -15.58 -9.22
N LEU A 85 4.96 -14.73 -8.98
CA LEU A 85 6.27 -14.84 -9.61
C LEU A 85 6.93 -16.19 -9.28
N LEU A 86 7.00 -16.56 -8.00
CA LEU A 86 7.60 -17.83 -7.56
C LEU A 86 6.93 -19.04 -8.22
N LYS A 87 5.60 -19.06 -8.24
CA LYS A 87 4.83 -20.12 -8.90
C LYS A 87 5.06 -20.17 -10.42
N GLY A 88 5.17 -19.02 -11.07
CA GLY A 88 5.45 -18.93 -12.51
C GLY A 88 6.88 -19.37 -12.87
N MET A 89 7.84 -19.17 -11.96
CA MET A 89 9.23 -19.61 -12.11
C MET A 89 9.43 -21.11 -11.85
N GLY A 90 8.39 -21.84 -11.45
CA GLY A 90 8.38 -23.31 -11.39
C GLY A 90 8.81 -23.91 -10.06
N ASP A 91 8.88 -23.13 -8.98
CA ASP A 91 8.94 -23.72 -7.64
C ASP A 91 7.56 -24.30 -7.29
N LYS A 92 7.56 -25.59 -6.95
CA LYS A 92 6.37 -26.39 -6.62
C LYS A 92 5.82 -26.07 -5.23
#